data_AF-A0A5N5ZA97-F1
#
_entry.id   AF-A0A5N5ZA97-F1
#
_cell.length_a   1.000
_cell.length_b   1.000
_cell.length_c   1.000
_cell.angle_alpha   90.00
_cell.angle_beta   90.00
_cell.angle_gamma   90.00
#
_symmetry.space_group_name_H-M   'P 1'
#
loop_
_entity.id
_entity.type
_entity.pdbx_description
1 polymer ?
#
loop_
_entity_poly.entity_id
_entity_poly.type
_entity_poly.pdbx_seq_one_letter_code
_entity_poly.pdbx_strand_id
1 'polypeptide(L)'
;MKVLFVPIEELYESLMLFRDDELYKARHNSQIISLRKVLNDYFDPTLRRIEVKNAVLTFPTYFYEEQDNQPVIFSEESDNAPVLFFEEEDFNGGEADFFVLIPPDIVPTSNTAAEGFFLQIKAKIDYFKLFSKTYQIIQT
;
A
#
# COMPACT_ATOMS: atom_id res chain seq x y z
N MET A 1 -38.51 26.08 -3.97
CA MET A 1 -37.04 26.19 -3.98
C MET A 1 -36.29 24.89 -3.65
N LYS A 2 -36.88 23.91 -2.95
CA LYS A 2 -36.19 22.61 -2.66
C LYS A 2 -35.96 21.71 -3.89
N VAL A 3 -36.81 21.80 -4.91
CA VAL A 3 -36.81 20.88 -6.07
C VAL A 3 -35.57 21.03 -6.98
N LEU A 4 -34.93 22.20 -6.99
CA LEU A 4 -33.76 22.46 -7.85
C LEU A 4 -32.46 21.88 -7.30
N PHE A 5 -32.38 21.63 -5.99
CA PHE A 5 -31.17 21.11 -5.33
C PHE A 5 -31.13 19.58 -5.28
N VAL A 6 -32.30 18.93 -5.27
CA VAL A 6 -32.43 17.46 -5.30
C VAL A 6 -31.59 16.78 -6.39
N PRO A 7 -31.63 17.18 -7.67
CA PRO A 7 -30.83 16.51 -8.71
C PRO A 7 -29.32 16.72 -8.55
N ILE A 8 -28.90 17.80 -7.88
CA ILE A 8 -27.48 18.08 -7.62
C ILE A 8 -26.98 17.21 -6.45
N GLU A 9 -27.80 17.07 -5.41
CA GLU A 9 -27.53 16.18 -4.28
C GLU A 9 -27.46 14.72 -4.75
N GLU A 10 -28.41 14.26 -5.57
CA GLU A 10 -28.40 12.92 -6.15
C GLU A 10 -27.17 12.66 -7.04
N LEU A 11 -26.78 13.65 -7.86
CA LEU A 11 -25.57 13.54 -8.67
C LEU A 11 -24.32 13.46 -7.79
N TYR A 12 -24.23 14.28 -6.74
CA TYR A 12 -23.10 14.27 -5.82
C TYR A 12 -22.96 12.92 -5.11
N GLU A 13 -24.05 12.38 -4.57
CA GLU A 13 -24.07 11.06 -3.93
C GLU A 13 -23.65 9.96 -4.92
N SER A 14 -24.16 10.00 -6.16
CA SER A 14 -23.78 9.02 -7.19
C SER A 14 -22.29 9.11 -7.56
N LEU A 15 -21.72 10.32 -7.58
CA LEU A 15 -20.32 10.55 -7.87
C LEU A 15 -19.44 10.04 -6.73
N MET A 16 -19.83 10.25 -5.48
CA MET A 16 -19.11 9.76 -4.31
C MET A 16 -19.11 8.22 -4.26
N LEU A 17 -20.26 7.58 -4.49
CA LEU A 17 -20.34 6.11 -4.58
C LEU A 17 -19.49 5.56 -5.72
N PHE A 18 -19.53 6.19 -6.90
CA PHE A 18 -18.69 5.80 -8.03
C PHE A 18 -17.20 5.93 -7.70
N ARG A 19 -16.81 7.05 -7.06
CA ARG A 19 -15.43 7.28 -6.64
C ARG A 19 -14.95 6.20 -5.67
N ASP A 20 -15.76 5.82 -4.70
CA ASP A 20 -15.39 4.80 -3.71
C ASP A 20 -15.24 3.41 -4.35
N ASP A 21 -16.13 3.05 -5.29
CA ASP A 21 -16.04 1.80 -6.04
C ASP A 21 -14.80 1.75 -6.96
N GLU A 22 -14.49 2.86 -7.65
CA GLU A 22 -13.27 2.95 -8.46
C GLU A 22 -12.00 2.94 -7.60
N LEU A 23 -12.00 3.60 -6.43
CA LEU A 23 -10.91 3.50 -5.46
C LEU A 23 -10.77 2.07 -4.93
N TYR A 24 -11.87 1.36 -4.68
CA TYR A 24 -11.86 -0.04 -4.29
C TYR A 24 -11.24 -0.90 -5.39
N LYS A 25 -11.65 -0.77 -6.65
CA LYS A 25 -11.07 -1.50 -7.79
C LYS A 25 -9.59 -1.17 -8.01
N ALA A 26 -9.21 0.11 -7.92
CA ALA A 26 -7.83 0.54 -8.06
C ALA A 26 -6.93 -0.03 -6.95
N ARG A 27 -7.45 -0.11 -5.72
CA ARG A 27 -6.78 -0.76 -4.59
C ARG A 27 -6.71 -2.27 -4.75
N HIS A 28 -7.72 -2.89 -5.37
CA HIS A 28 -7.82 -4.32 -5.64
C HIS A 28 -7.34 -4.67 -7.06
N ASN A 29 -6.11 -4.25 -7.39
CA ASN A 29 -5.50 -4.56 -8.69
C ASN A 29 -5.37 -6.09 -8.88
N SER A 30 -5.92 -6.60 -9.99
CA SER A 30 -5.89 -8.02 -10.36
C SER A 30 -4.48 -8.60 -10.42
N GLN A 31 -3.46 -7.78 -10.70
CA GLN A 31 -2.05 -8.18 -10.69
C GLN A 31 -1.56 -8.53 -9.29
N ILE A 32 -1.92 -7.74 -8.28
CA ILE A 32 -1.54 -7.96 -6.87
C ILE A 32 -2.23 -9.21 -6.32
N ILE A 33 -3.53 -9.34 -6.61
CA ILE A 33 -4.32 -10.50 -6.18
C ILE A 33 -3.76 -11.78 -6.83
N SER A 34 -3.41 -11.72 -8.11
CA SER A 34 -2.83 -12.86 -8.84
C SER A 34 -1.43 -13.20 -8.33
N LEU A 35 -0.57 -12.20 -8.12
CA LEU A 35 0.78 -12.42 -7.61
C LEU A 35 0.75 -13.01 -6.20
N ARG A 36 -0.06 -12.44 -5.29
CA ARG A 36 -0.26 -12.98 -3.95
C ARG A 36 -0.77 -14.42 -3.99
N LYS A 37 -1.74 -14.71 -4.87
CA LYS A 37 -2.29 -16.05 -5.02
C LYS A 37 -1.21 -17.04 -5.46
N VAL A 38 -0.45 -16.70 -6.51
CA VAL A 38 0.65 -17.54 -7.03
C VAL A 38 1.68 -17.78 -5.93
N LEU A 39 2.14 -16.75 -5.21
CA LEU A 39 3.14 -16.92 -4.18
C LEU A 39 2.66 -17.85 -3.05
N ASN A 40 1.42 -17.70 -2.60
CA ASN A 40 0.86 -18.60 -1.60
C ASN A 40 0.67 -20.03 -2.14
N ASP A 41 0.22 -20.21 -3.39
CA ASP A 41 0.03 -21.53 -3.97
C ASP A 41 1.35 -22.33 -4.06
N TYR A 42 2.49 -21.64 -4.28
CA TYR A 42 3.81 -22.28 -4.40
C TYR A 42 4.58 -22.39 -3.07
N PHE A 43 4.54 -21.36 -2.22
CA PHE A 43 5.43 -21.25 -1.05
C PHE A 43 4.70 -21.38 0.29
N ASP A 44 3.39 -21.13 0.36
CA ASP A 44 2.58 -21.32 1.58
C ASP A 44 1.17 -21.90 1.27
N PRO A 45 1.08 -23.11 0.71
CA PRO A 45 -0.19 -23.63 0.20
C PRO A 45 -1.21 -23.91 1.30
N THR A 46 -0.76 -24.15 2.53
CA THR A 46 -1.61 -24.51 3.67
C THR A 46 -2.11 -23.30 4.43
N LEU A 47 -1.21 -22.40 4.86
CA LEU A 47 -1.55 -21.28 5.74
C LEU A 47 -1.76 -19.97 4.96
N ARG A 48 -1.23 -19.87 3.74
CA ARG A 48 -1.39 -18.74 2.82
C ARG A 48 -1.08 -17.36 3.43
N ARG A 49 0.01 -17.27 4.17
CA ARG A 49 0.40 -16.11 4.97
C ARG A 49 1.23 -15.06 4.20
N ILE A 50 1.57 -15.31 2.93
CA ILE A 50 2.34 -14.34 2.13
C ILE A 50 1.41 -13.23 1.68
N GLU A 51 1.76 -11.98 2.02
CA GLU A 51 1.00 -10.80 1.66
C GLU A 51 1.75 -9.95 0.62
N VAL A 52 1.00 -9.29 -0.26
CA VAL A 52 1.54 -8.30 -1.20
C VAL A 52 0.83 -6.99 -0.92
N LYS A 53 1.57 -5.97 -0.51
CA LYS A 53 1.05 -4.64 -0.18
C LYS A 53 1.61 -3.62 -1.16
N ASN A 54 0.76 -2.72 -1.65
CA ASN A 54 1.26 -1.56 -2.39
C ASN A 54 2.08 -0.67 -1.46
N ALA A 55 3.08 0.01 -2.02
CA ALA A 55 3.70 1.12 -1.31
C ALA A 55 2.64 2.18 -1.04
N VAL A 56 2.47 2.53 0.24
CA VAL A 56 1.62 3.66 0.63
C VAL A 56 2.48 4.91 0.43
N LEU A 57 2.04 5.80 -0.46
CA LEU A 57 2.60 7.14 -0.57
C LEU A 57 2.20 7.92 0.68
N THR A 58 3.08 7.99 1.67
CA THR A 58 2.90 8.87 2.82
C THR A 58 3.38 10.26 2.42
N PHE A 59 2.46 11.24 2.34
CA PHE A 59 2.83 12.62 2.03
C PHE A 59 3.47 13.28 3.26
N PRO A 60 4.56 14.06 3.08
CA PRO A 60 5.15 14.79 4.19
C PRO A 60 4.19 15.84 4.74
N THR A 61 4.12 15.91 6.07
CA THR A 61 3.56 17.10 6.73
C THR A 61 4.64 18.17 6.65
N TYR A 62 4.41 19.19 5.81
CA TYR A 62 5.34 20.31 5.66
C TYR A 62 5.28 21.20 6.90
N PHE A 63 6.42 21.36 7.57
CA PHE A 63 6.63 22.45 8.52
C PHE A 63 7.19 23.64 7.76
N TYR A 64 6.49 24.76 7.80
CA TYR A 64 7.01 26.03 7.31
C TYR A 64 7.87 26.66 8.40
N GLU A 65 9.03 27.21 8.02
CA GLU A 65 9.85 28.00 8.96
C GLU A 65 9.06 29.25 9.39
N GLU A 66 9.35 29.78 10.58
CA GLU A 66 8.67 30.99 11.13
C GLU A 66 8.71 32.20 10.17
N GLN A 67 9.63 32.19 9.20
CA GLN A 67 9.81 33.22 8.19
C GLN A 67 8.67 33.29 7.15
N ASP A 68 7.89 32.22 6.98
CA ASP A 68 6.88 32.11 5.91
C ASP A 68 5.51 32.69 6.28
N ASN A 69 5.29 33.12 7.53
CA ASN A 69 4.11 33.86 8.02
C ASN A 69 2.74 33.32 7.53
N GLN A 70 2.62 32.00 7.36
CA GLN A 70 1.38 31.32 7.02
C GLN A 70 0.79 30.65 8.27
N PRO A 71 -0.55 30.67 8.46
CA PRO A 71 -1.17 30.06 9.62
C PRO A 71 -1.02 28.54 9.59
N VAL A 72 -0.36 27.97 10.61
CA VAL A 72 -0.28 26.53 10.85
C VAL A 72 -1.68 26.04 11.22
N ILE A 73 -2.33 25.27 10.35
CA ILE A 73 -3.64 24.68 10.63
C ILE A 73 -3.40 23.37 11.40
N PHE A 74 -3.54 23.43 12.72
CA PHE A 74 -3.70 22.22 13.53
C PHE A 74 -5.14 21.74 13.38
N SER A 75 -5.35 20.48 12.97
CA SER A 75 -6.65 19.84 13.15
C SER A 75 -6.93 19.76 14.66
N GLU A 76 -8.02 20.38 15.10
CA GLU A 76 -8.38 20.50 16.51
C GLU A 76 -8.50 19.14 17.23
N GLU A 77 -8.27 19.16 18.54
CA GLU A 77 -8.34 18.02 19.48
C GLU A 77 -9.70 17.25 19.47
N SER A 78 -10.71 17.76 18.76
CA SER A 78 -12.03 17.13 18.61
C SER A 78 -12.01 15.79 17.87
N ASP A 79 -10.97 15.48 17.08
CA ASP A 79 -10.94 14.24 16.27
C ASP A 79 -10.24 13.05 16.94
N ASN A 80 -9.68 13.22 18.15
CA ASN A 80 -9.04 12.15 18.94
C ASN A 80 -8.05 11.27 18.14
N ALA A 81 -7.48 11.82 17.07
CA ALA A 81 -6.53 11.17 16.19
C ALA A 81 -5.14 11.69 16.54
N PRO A 82 -4.18 10.82 16.92
CA PRO A 82 -2.83 11.27 17.23
C PRO A 82 -2.18 11.87 15.99
N VAL A 83 -1.61 13.07 16.13
CA VAL A 83 -0.72 13.66 15.12
C VAL A 83 0.55 12.82 15.11
N LEU A 84 0.68 11.95 14.12
CA LEU A 84 1.85 11.08 13.95
C LEU A 84 2.96 11.88 13.27
N PHE A 85 4.09 12.01 13.96
CA PHE A 85 5.31 12.57 13.41
C PHE A 85 6.09 11.46 12.71
N PHE A 86 6.56 11.73 11.50
CA PHE A 86 7.35 10.83 10.69
C PHE A 86 8.69 11.52 10.41
N GLU A 87 9.81 10.82 10.57
CA GLU A 87 11.14 11.32 10.21
C GLU A 87 11.36 11.20 8.69
N GLU A 88 12.32 11.93 8.10
CA GLU A 88 12.69 11.80 6.67
C GLU A 88 12.96 10.33 6.26
N GLU A 89 13.45 9.51 7.19
CA GLU A 89 13.68 8.09 6.97
C GLU A 89 12.38 7.26 6.93
N ASP A 90 11.33 7.69 7.64
CA ASP A 90 9.97 7.14 7.54
C ASP A 90 9.28 7.55 6.24
N PHE A 91 9.74 8.66 5.63
CA PHE A 91 9.34 9.13 4.31
C PHE A 91 10.12 8.46 3.17
N ASN A 92 10.98 7.48 3.44
CA ASN A 92 11.47 6.53 2.42
C ASN A 92 10.35 5.57 1.93
N GLY A 93 9.15 6.11 1.76
CA GLY A 93 8.09 5.53 0.98
C GLY A 93 8.47 5.51 -0.50
N GLY A 94 9.18 4.45 -0.89
CA GLY A 94 8.91 3.77 -2.16
C GLY A 94 9.95 3.95 -3.27
N GLU A 95 11.16 3.41 -3.10
CA GLU A 95 11.91 2.97 -4.30
C GLU A 95 11.21 1.77 -4.97
N ALA A 96 10.51 0.97 -4.16
CA ALA A 96 9.67 -0.15 -4.57
C ALA A 96 8.19 0.27 -4.73
N ASP A 97 7.57 -0.07 -5.86
CA ASP A 97 6.13 0.13 -6.07
C ASP A 97 5.27 -0.74 -5.14
N PHE A 98 5.77 -1.90 -4.72
CA PHE A 98 5.07 -2.83 -3.83
C PHE A 98 6.00 -3.68 -2.97
N PHE A 99 5.48 -4.15 -1.85
CA PHE A 99 6.16 -4.98 -0.86
C PHE A 99 5.58 -6.39 -0.83
N VAL A 100 6.46 -7.39 -0.74
CA VAL A 100 6.10 -8.79 -0.52
C VAL A 100 6.52 -9.19 0.88
N LEU A 101 5.55 -9.47 1.74
CA LEU A 101 5.74 -9.84 3.14
C LEU A 101 5.76 -11.36 3.26
N ILE A 102 6.87 -11.89 3.76
CA ILE A 102 7.09 -13.33 3.89
C ILE A 102 7.31 -13.65 5.38
N PRO A 103 6.52 -14.57 5.96
CA PRO A 103 6.75 -15.00 7.33
C PRO A 103 8.06 -15.81 7.44
N PRO A 104 8.86 -15.60 8.51
CA PRO A 104 10.17 -16.24 8.67
C PRO A 104 10.08 -17.76 8.79
N ASP A 105 8.94 -18.28 9.27
CA ASP A 105 8.72 -19.71 9.46
C ASP A 105 8.83 -20.56 8.18
N ILE A 106 8.64 -19.94 7.02
CA ILE A 106 8.67 -20.62 5.71
C ILE A 106 10.11 -20.66 5.16
N VAL A 107 10.97 -19.76 5.64
CA VAL A 107 12.34 -19.64 5.14
C VAL A 107 13.16 -20.80 5.70
N PRO A 108 13.86 -21.57 4.84
CA PRO A 108 14.70 -22.67 5.30
C PRO A 108 15.80 -22.21 6.27
N THR A 109 16.02 -22.96 7.34
CA THR A 109 17.02 -22.64 8.38
C THR A 109 18.48 -22.73 7.89
N SER A 110 18.74 -23.45 6.79
CA SER A 110 20.07 -23.56 6.21
C SER A 110 20.35 -22.39 5.26
N ASN A 111 21.47 -21.68 5.47
CA ASN A 111 21.84 -20.49 4.68
C ASN A 111 21.81 -20.73 3.16
N THR A 112 22.33 -21.88 2.69
CA THR A 112 22.35 -22.21 1.26
C THR A 112 20.95 -22.49 0.70
N ALA A 113 20.06 -23.04 1.52
CA ALA A 113 18.67 -23.30 1.14
C ALA A 113 17.83 -22.01 1.17
N ALA A 114 18.13 -21.09 2.09
CA ALA A 114 17.49 -19.77 2.16
C ALA A 114 17.80 -18.93 0.91
N GLU A 115 19.06 -18.89 0.47
CA GLU A 115 19.44 -18.19 -0.78
C GLU A 115 18.70 -18.75 -2.00
N GLY A 116 18.62 -20.08 -2.13
CA GLY A 116 17.87 -20.74 -3.20
C GLY A 116 16.37 -20.45 -3.15
N PHE A 117 15.79 -20.34 -1.96
CA PHE A 117 14.39 -19.96 -1.76
C PHE A 117 14.11 -18.53 -2.22
N PHE A 118 14.96 -17.56 -1.81
CA PHE A 118 14.82 -16.18 -2.24
C PHE A 118 15.03 -16.01 -3.75
N LEU A 119 15.95 -16.76 -4.35
CA LEU A 119 16.15 -16.75 -5.80
C LEU A 119 14.90 -17.22 -6.54
N GLN A 120 14.26 -18.30 -6.06
CA GLN A 120 13.03 -18.81 -6.65
C GLN A 120 11.86 -17.82 -6.54
N ILE A 121 11.71 -17.17 -5.38
CA ILE A 121 10.69 -16.14 -5.18
C ILE A 121 10.93 -14.96 -6.13
N LYS A 122 12.18 -14.46 -6.21
CA LYS A 122 12.53 -13.35 -7.11
C LYS A 122 12.20 -13.69 -8.56
N ALA A 123 12.61 -14.87 -9.03
CA ALA A 123 12.31 -15.33 -10.39
C ALA A 123 10.80 -15.41 -10.68
N LYS A 124 9.99 -15.84 -9.69
CA LYS A 124 8.53 -15.88 -9.83
C LYS A 124 7.91 -14.49 -9.84
N ILE A 125 8.36 -13.60 -8.97
CA ILE A 125 7.89 -12.21 -8.96
C ILE A 125 8.24 -11.55 -10.30
N ASP A 126 9.46 -11.72 -10.80
CA ASP A 126 9.90 -11.14 -12.08
C ASP A 126 9.11 -11.67 -13.29
N TYR A 127 8.64 -12.92 -13.23
CA TYR A 127 7.80 -13.50 -14.28
C TYR A 127 6.38 -12.90 -14.33
N PHE A 128 5.78 -12.61 -13.17
CA PHE A 128 4.40 -12.15 -13.07
C PHE A 128 4.24 -10.64 -12.88
N LYS A 129 5.29 -9.94 -12.44
CA LYS A 129 5.25 -8.48 -12.28
C LYS A 129 5.21 -7.79 -13.65
N LEU A 130 4.62 -6.60 -13.68
CA LEU A 130 4.80 -5.71 -14.82
C LEU A 130 6.26 -5.25 -14.90
N PHE A 131 6.80 -5.17 -16.11
CA PHE A 131 8.21 -4.83 -16.34
C PHE A 131 8.64 -3.50 -15.68
N SER A 132 7.77 -2.50 -15.63
CA SER A 132 8.06 -1.20 -15.05
C SER A 132 7.94 -1.13 -13.52
N LYS A 133 7.54 -2.22 -12.86
CA LYS A 133 7.26 -2.23 -11.42
C LYS A 133 8.45 -2.73 -10.59
N THR A 134 8.83 -1.95 -9.59
CA THR A 134 9.86 -2.29 -8.61
C THR A 134 9.25 -2.95 -7.37
N TYR A 135 10.01 -3.80 -6.68
CA TYR A 135 9.51 -4.50 -5.50
C TYR A 135 10.60 -4.72 -4.46
N GLN A 136 10.17 -4.87 -3.21
CA GLN A 136 11.04 -5.24 -2.10
C GLN A 136 10.42 -6.40 -1.31
N ILE A 137 11.27 -7.35 -0.91
CA ILE A 137 10.87 -8.48 -0.06
C ILE A 137 11.21 -8.13 1.39
N ILE A 138 10.23 -8.26 2.27
CA ILE A 138 10.36 -7.98 3.71
C ILE A 138 10.00 -9.25 4.48
N GLN A 139 10.81 -9.60 5.46
CA GLN A 139 10.51 -10.66 6.42
C GLN A 139 9.77 -10.05 7.62
N THR A 140 8.63 -10.63 8.02
CA THR A 140 7.81 -10.15 9.15
C THR A 140 7.58 -11.25 10.16
#